data_AF-A0A0Q0DSJ2-F1
#
_entry.id   AF-A0A0Q0DSJ2-F1
#
_cell.length_a   1.000
_cell.length_b   1.000
_cell.length_c   1.000
_cell.angle_alpha   90.00
_cell.angle_beta   90.00
_cell.angle_gamma   90.00
#
_symmetry.space_group_name_H-M   'P 1'
#
loop_
_entity.id
_entity.type
_entity.pdbx_description
1 polymer ?
#
loop_
_entity_poly.entity_id
_entity_poly.type
_entity_poly.pdbx_seq_one_letter_code
_entity_poly.pdbx_strand_id
1 'polypeptide(L)'
;MERTLAQTAKQLGISRPKLITLMREKALLNERNLPAYPTRDREYMRVKDSSWFHHQLGMQYSQSTRVKQPGIRWLAEQLGLPVPEIPADHRDVA
;
A
#
# COMPACT_ATOMS: atom_id res chain seq x y z
N MET A 1 3.77 -0.62 11.38
CA MET A 1 3.76 0.60 10.54
C MET A 1 3.02 0.31 9.23
N GLU A 2 2.13 1.19 8.79
CA GLU A 2 1.41 1.09 7.51
C GLU A 2 2.00 2.07 6.48
N ARG A 3 2.06 1.68 5.21
CA ARG A 3 2.70 2.45 4.13
C ARG A 3 1.74 2.77 3.01
N THR A 4 1.93 3.92 2.38
CA THR A 4 1.20 4.27 1.13
C THR A 4 1.74 3.47 -0.04
N LEU A 5 0.98 3.36 -1.14
CA LEU A 5 1.49 2.76 -2.38
C LEU A 5 2.78 3.42 -2.89
N ALA A 6 2.97 4.72 -2.65
CA ALA A 6 4.20 5.42 -2.99
C ALA A 6 5.40 4.91 -2.17
N GLN A 7 5.21 4.78 -0.85
CA GLN A 7 6.25 4.27 0.05
C GLN A 7 6.56 2.81 -0.22
N THR A 8 5.54 1.99 -0.48
CA THR A 8 5.71 0.58 -0.88
C THR A 8 6.48 0.46 -2.18
N ALA A 9 6.16 1.25 -3.20
CA ALA A 9 6.89 1.23 -4.47
C ALA A 9 8.37 1.55 -4.27
N LYS A 10 8.68 2.56 -3.44
CA LYS A 10 10.07 2.90 -3.07
C LYS A 10 10.79 1.73 -2.41
N GLN A 11 10.14 1.01 -1.50
CA GLN A 11 10.74 -0.17 -0.85
C GLN A 11 10.94 -1.36 -1.80
N LEU A 12 10.07 -1.50 -2.80
CA LEU A 12 10.18 -2.54 -3.85
C LEU A 12 11.10 -2.13 -5.01
N GLY A 13 11.77 -0.97 -4.91
CA GLY A 13 12.70 -0.50 -5.95
C GLY A 13 12.04 -0.12 -7.28
N ILE A 14 10.74 0.20 -7.28
CA ILE A 14 10.00 0.56 -8.50
C ILE A 14 9.24 1.88 -8.35
N SER A 15 8.78 2.44 -9.47
CA SER A 15 7.94 3.65 -9.46
C SER A 15 6.51 3.32 -9.01
N ARG A 16 5.83 4.31 -8.40
CA ARG A 16 4.42 4.18 -7.99
C ARG A 16 3.49 3.81 -9.16
N PRO A 17 3.56 4.44 -10.35
CA PRO A 17 2.72 4.05 -11.48
C PRO A 17 2.95 2.59 -11.89
N LYS A 18 4.22 2.15 -11.96
CA LYS A 18 4.56 0.75 -12.27
C LYS A 18 3.96 -0.22 -11.25
N LEU A 19 4.06 0.09 -9.95
CA LEU A 19 3.43 -0.72 -8.90
C LEU A 19 1.92 -0.83 -9.09
N ILE A 20 1.23 0.29 -9.33
CA ILE A 20 -0.23 0.31 -9.52
C ILE A 20 -0.64 -0.53 -10.73
N THR A 21 0.08 -0.40 -11.85
CA THR A 21 -0.18 -1.19 -13.05
C THR A 21 -0.07 -2.69 -12.76
N LEU A 22 1.05 -3.14 -12.19
CA LEU A 22 1.27 -4.56 -11.85
C LEU A 22 0.22 -5.11 -10.87
N MET A 23 -0.17 -4.31 -9.88
CA MET A 23 -1.21 -4.71 -8.92
C MET A 23 -2.59 -4.80 -9.57
N ARG A 24 -2.93 -3.94 -10.53
CA ARG A 24 -4.19 -3.99 -11.28
C ARG A 24 -4.24 -5.18 -12.22
N GLU A 25 -3.15 -5.44 -12.95
CA GLU A 25 -3.02 -6.62 -13.84
C GLU A 25 -3.27 -7.94 -13.09
N LYS A 26 -2.88 -8.00 -11.81
CA LYS A 26 -3.12 -9.15 -10.93
C LYS A 26 -4.40 -9.08 -10.11
N ALA A 27 -5.30 -8.14 -10.42
CA ALA A 27 -6.55 -7.91 -9.70
C ALA A 27 -6.37 -7.77 -8.17
N LEU A 28 -5.26 -7.19 -7.72
CA LEU A 28 -5.01 -6.83 -6.32
C LEU A 28 -5.61 -5.47 -5.98
N LEU A 29 -5.68 -4.57 -6.98
CA LEU A 29 -6.33 -3.26 -6.88
C LEU A 29 -7.48 -3.13 -7.89
N ASN A 30 -8.51 -2.39 -7.50
CA ASN A 30 -9.57 -1.95 -8.41
C ASN A 30 -9.21 -0.64 -9.13
N GLU A 31 -10.12 -0.16 -9.97
CA GLU A 31 -9.99 1.08 -10.74
C GLU A 31 -9.79 2.34 -9.89
N ARG A 32 -10.23 2.31 -8.62
CA ARG A 32 -10.04 3.38 -7.63
C ARG A 32 -8.73 3.25 -6.84
N ASN A 33 -7.87 2.29 -7.19
CA ASN A 33 -6.64 1.95 -6.45
C ASN A 33 -6.90 1.51 -5.00
N LEU A 34 -8.06 0.88 -4.74
CA LEU A 34 -8.41 0.25 -3.48
C LEU A 34 -8.22 -1.27 -3.60
N PRO A 35 -8.00 -2.01 -2.49
CA PRO A 35 -7.87 -3.47 -2.54
C PRO A 35 -9.10 -4.08 -3.19
N ALA A 36 -8.91 -4.92 -4.20
CA ALA A 36 -10.02 -5.58 -4.90
C ALA A 36 -10.73 -6.59 -3.99
N TYR A 37 -9.98 -7.27 -3.12
CA TYR A 37 -10.49 -8.26 -2.17
C TYR A 37 -10.12 -7.87 -0.73
N PRO A 38 -10.77 -6.85 -0.14
CA PRO A 38 -10.37 -6.29 1.15
C PRO A 38 -10.47 -7.28 2.31
N THR A 39 -11.35 -8.29 2.24
CA THR A 39 -11.45 -9.36 3.24
C THR A 39 -10.35 -10.40 3.08
N ARG A 40 -10.08 -10.84 1.84
CA ARG A 40 -9.06 -11.86 1.53
C ARG A 40 -7.66 -11.35 1.84
N ASP A 41 -7.36 -10.13 1.42
CA ASP A 41 -6.02 -9.56 1.47
C ASP A 41 -5.81 -8.67 2.72
N ARG A 42 -6.71 -8.78 3.72
CA ARG A 42 -6.75 -7.93 4.92
C ARG A 42 -5.47 -7.96 5.75
N GLU A 43 -4.72 -9.06 5.70
CA GLU A 43 -3.47 -9.23 6.43
C GLU A 43 -2.33 -8.40 5.83
N TYR A 44 -2.45 -8.08 4.54
CA TYR A 44 -1.40 -7.41 3.76
C TYR A 44 -1.75 -5.97 3.44
N MET A 45 -3.04 -5.68 3.19
CA MET A 45 -3.51 -4.37 2.77
C MET A 45 -4.83 -4.01 3.44
N ARG A 46 -5.14 -2.71 3.48
CA ARG A 46 -6.43 -2.19 3.92
C ARG A 46 -6.78 -0.92 3.15
N VAL A 47 -8.05 -0.55 3.23
CA VAL A 47 -8.49 0.81 2.94
C VAL A 47 -8.24 1.67 4.19
N LYS A 48 -7.70 2.88 3.98
CA LYS A 48 -7.66 3.94 4.97
C LYS A 48 -8.56 5.08 4.50
N ASP A 49 -9.59 5.34 5.28
CA ASP A 49 -10.39 6.55 5.20
C ASP A 49 -9.63 7.72 5.84
N SER A 50 -9.68 8.88 5.20
CA SER A 50 -9.10 10.12 5.68
C SER A 50 -10.07 11.25 5.40
N SER A 51 -10.18 12.18 6.34
CA SER A 51 -10.95 13.40 6.15
C SER A 51 -10.04 14.62 6.17
N TRP A 52 -10.44 15.67 5.47
CA TRP A 52 -9.75 16.96 5.45
C TRP A 52 -10.75 18.07 5.16
N PHE A 53 -10.49 19.28 5.67
CA PHE A 53 -11.39 20.41 5.50
C PHE A 53 -11.02 21.23 4.25
N HIS A 54 -11.99 21.46 3.36
CA HIS A 54 -11.87 22.38 2.23
C HIS A 54 -12.71 23.63 2.48
N HIS A 55 -12.11 24.83 2.38
CA HIS A 55 -12.76 26.09 2.76
C HIS A 55 -14.11 26.36 2.06
N GLN A 56 -14.29 25.93 0.82
CA GLN A 56 -15.54 26.13 0.07
C GLN A 56 -16.49 24.93 0.13
N LEU A 57 -15.97 23.72 0.35
CA LEU A 57 -16.71 22.46 0.20
C LEU A 57 -16.93 21.75 1.54
N GLY A 58 -16.47 22.33 2.64
CA GLY A 58 -16.55 21.76 3.97
C GLY A 58 -15.66 20.51 4.13
N MET A 59 -16.11 19.59 4.99
CA MET A 59 -15.40 18.33 5.26
C MET A 59 -15.42 17.41 4.04
N GLN A 60 -14.25 17.03 3.57
CA GLN A 60 -14.03 16.11 2.47
C GLN A 60 -13.50 14.78 2.98
N TYR A 61 -13.80 13.70 2.26
CA TYR A 61 -13.41 12.35 2.60
C TYR A 61 -12.67 11.71 1.43
N SER A 62 -11.62 10.96 1.74
CA SER A 62 -10.83 10.23 0.74
C SER A 62 -10.48 8.85 1.25
N GLN A 63 -10.35 7.92 0.31
CA GLN A 63 -9.91 6.56 0.58
C GLN A 63 -8.58 6.31 -0.09
N SER A 64 -7.74 5.52 0.56
CA SER A 64 -6.47 5.11 -0.02
C SER A 64 -6.03 3.74 0.46
N THR A 65 -5.35 2.99 -0.40
CA THR A 65 -4.72 1.74 0.00
C THR A 65 -3.56 1.99 0.94
N ARG A 66 -3.50 1.20 2.02
CA ARG A 66 -2.36 1.10 2.91
C ARG A 66 -1.86 -0.33 2.93
N VAL A 67 -0.54 -0.47 2.80
CA VAL A 67 0.15 -1.76 2.83
C VAL A 67 0.77 -1.93 4.22
N LYS A 68 0.46 -3.06 4.85
CA LYS A 68 1.00 -3.45 6.15
C LYS A 68 2.42 -3.98 5.97
N GLN A 69 3.19 -4.07 7.06
CA GLN A 69 4.55 -4.65 7.02
C GLN A 69 4.62 -6.03 6.31
N PRO A 70 3.80 -7.04 6.65
CA PRO A 70 3.82 -8.33 5.94
C PRO A 70 3.43 -8.20 4.46
N GLY A 71 2.63 -7.18 4.11
CA GLY A 71 2.21 -6.91 2.75
C GLY A 71 3.34 -6.50 1.81
N ILE A 72 4.47 -6.01 2.32
CA ILE A 72 5.61 -5.65 1.47
C ILE A 72 6.23 -6.90 0.82
N ARG A 73 6.52 -7.92 1.63
CA ARG A 73 7.07 -9.19 1.15
C ARG A 73 6.06 -9.94 0.29
N TRP A 74 4.81 -10.03 0.76
CA TRP A 74 3.74 -10.66 -0.01
C TRP A 74 3.54 -10.00 -1.38
N LEU A 75 3.59 -8.67 -1.47
CA LEU A 75 3.53 -7.99 -2.77
C LEU A 75 4.74 -8.29 -3.65
N ALA A 76 5.95 -8.35 -3.10
CA ALA A 76 7.12 -8.73 -3.89
C ALA A 76 6.92 -10.12 -4.54
N GLU A 77 6.45 -11.09 -3.74
CA GLU A 77 6.16 -12.45 -4.21
C GLU A 77 5.03 -12.48 -5.26
N GLN A 78 3.91 -11.80 -5.00
CA GLN A 78 2.79 -11.74 -5.94
C GLN A 78 3.18 -11.09 -7.28
N LEU A 79 4.02 -10.06 -7.23
CA LEU A 79 4.42 -9.27 -8.40
C LEU A 79 5.68 -9.82 -9.09
N GLY A 80 6.31 -10.87 -8.56
CA GLY A 80 7.57 -11.42 -9.10
C GLY A 80 8.75 -10.44 -8.99
N LEU A 81 8.75 -9.60 -7.96
CA LEU A 81 9.80 -8.62 -7.69
C LEU A 81 10.81 -9.19 -6.68
N PRO A 82 12.06 -8.70 -6.67
CA PRO A 82 13.01 -9.03 -5.62
C PRO A 82 12.41 -8.74 -4.24
N VAL A 83 12.49 -9.72 -3.33
CA VAL A 83 12.02 -9.54 -1.95
C VAL A 83 12.97 -8.54 -1.28
N PRO A 84 12.47 -7.40 -0.78
CA PRO A 84 13.33 -6.45 -0.11
C PRO A 84 13.91 -7.09 1.15
N GLU A 85 15.22 -6.90 1.35
CA GLU A 85 15.85 -7.26 2.61
C GLU A 85 15.10 -6.57 3.76
N ILE A 86 14.72 -7.35 4.76
CA ILE A 86 14.01 -6.82 5.94
C ILE A 86 14.95 -5.80 6.58
N PRO A 87 14.61 -4.50 6.63
CA PRO A 87 15.44 -3.57 7.37
C PRO A 87 15.45 -4.04 8.83
N ALA A 88 16.63 -4.26 9.38
CA ALA A 88 16.81 -4.57 10.79
C ALA A 88 16.05 -3.51 11.60
N ASP A 89 15.24 -3.96 12.56
CA ASP A 89 14.47 -3.08 13.43
C ASP A 89 15.46 -2.31 14.32
N HIS A 90 15.89 -1.12 13.91
CA HIS A 90 16.71 -0.21 14.71
C HIS A 90 15.89 0.45 15.82
N ARG A 91 15.09 -0.35 16.53
CA ARG A 91 14.62 0.02 17.87
C ARG A 91 15.74 -0.30 18.82
N ASP A 92 16.73 0.58 18.85
CA ASP A 92 17.67 0.69 19.95
C ASP A 92 16.85 0.87 21.24
N VAL A 93 16.73 -0.21 21.99
CA VAL A 93 16.33 -0.21 23.39
C VAL A 93 17.50 0.37 24.18
N ALA A 94 17.33 1.59 24.70
CA ALA A 94 18.17 2.19 25.73
C ALA A 94 17.30 3.06 26.64
#